data_AF-A0A127BBN2-F1
#
_entry.id   AF-A0A127BBN2-F1
#
_cell.length_a   1.000
_cell.length_b   1.000
_cell.length_c   1.000
_cell.angle_alpha   90.00
_cell.angle_beta   90.00
_cell.angle_gamma   90.00
#
_symmetry.space_group_name_H-M   'P 1'
#
loop_
_entity.id
_entity.type
_entity.pdbx_description
1 polymer ?
#
loop_
_entity_poly.entity_id
_entity_poly.type
_entity_poly.pdbx_seq_one_letter_code
_entity_poly.pdbx_strand_id
1 'polypeptide(L)'
;MRVSIIVPTYNERENLEELFSRIDDALRNYDYEIIIVDDDSPDRTWEKAQELSSKYPVKVIRRVNERGLSSAVIRGFREASGEIFVVMDADLQHPPEVLPELLKRIEEGADIVIASRYVKGGKVENWAFYRKLISKGAIMIGRVALPKIRDIKDPVSGFFALRREVVEGVKLNPVGFKILMEILIKGNYSKVVEVPFTFGTRLAGKSKLRGKTMINYLRHLYRLMKWEGEIDRLVKFSVVGLSGVLVNEFFLWLFVHLGLSKEIAVIPSTELSIINNFVWNDLWTFKDVRRGKLWERLLKFHMAALTGAIVQFVIYWVLVFLGLHYLLANLVGIGFSFIVRYIVNRHVTWG
;
A
#
# COMPACT_ATOMS: atom_id res chain seq x y z
N MET A 1 25.85 -16.72 -4.57
CA MET A 1 24.81 -16.19 -3.67
C MET A 1 23.73 -17.23 -3.55
N ARG A 2 23.31 -17.58 -2.32
CA ARG A 2 22.26 -18.59 -2.12
C ARG A 2 20.87 -17.94 -2.11
N VAL A 3 19.88 -18.57 -2.74
CA VAL A 3 18.50 -18.09 -2.85
C VAL A 3 17.56 -18.93 -1.98
N SER A 4 16.77 -18.30 -1.12
CA SER A 4 15.72 -18.99 -0.35
C SER A 4 14.34 -18.64 -0.91
N ILE A 5 13.66 -19.63 -1.50
CA ILE A 5 12.29 -19.50 -2.00
C ILE A 5 11.32 -19.87 -0.88
N ILE A 6 10.70 -18.86 -0.29
CA ILE A 6 9.77 -18.97 0.83
C ILE A 6 8.35 -19.10 0.28
N VAL A 7 7.73 -20.25 0.56
CA VAL A 7 6.41 -20.59 0.06
C VAL A 7 5.49 -20.89 1.26
N PRO A 8 4.64 -19.93 1.67
CA PRO A 8 3.64 -20.19 2.70
C PRO A 8 2.51 -21.06 2.16
N THR A 9 2.15 -22.12 2.87
CA THR A 9 1.14 -23.10 2.42
C THR A 9 -0.01 -23.27 3.42
N TYR A 10 -1.19 -23.54 2.88
CA TYR A 10 -2.33 -24.04 3.64
C TYR A 10 -3.31 -24.73 2.69
N ASN A 11 -3.42 -26.06 2.78
CA ASN A 11 -4.16 -26.91 1.83
C ASN A 11 -3.70 -26.77 0.36
N GLU A 12 -2.41 -27.02 0.09
CA GLU A 12 -1.80 -26.85 -1.24
C GLU A 12 -1.12 -28.15 -1.73
N ARG A 13 -1.48 -29.31 -1.16
CA ARG A 13 -0.80 -30.60 -1.40
C ARG A 13 -0.63 -30.95 -2.88
N GLU A 14 -1.68 -30.79 -3.67
CA GLU A 14 -1.71 -31.19 -5.09
C GLU A 14 -0.79 -30.34 -5.97
N ASN A 15 -0.43 -29.13 -5.52
CA ASN A 15 0.37 -28.21 -6.32
C ASN A 15 1.89 -28.44 -6.14
N LEU A 16 2.33 -29.12 -5.07
CA LEU A 16 3.74 -29.14 -4.66
C LEU A 16 4.67 -29.81 -5.67
N GLU A 17 4.24 -30.91 -6.29
CA GLU A 17 5.09 -31.68 -7.20
C GLU A 17 5.42 -30.88 -8.47
N GLU A 18 4.40 -30.29 -9.08
CA GLU A 18 4.53 -29.40 -10.23
C GLU A 18 5.30 -28.11 -9.87
N LEU A 19 5.01 -27.52 -8.71
CA LEU A 19 5.69 -26.33 -8.22
C LEU A 19 7.19 -26.57 -8.07
N PHE A 20 7.59 -27.67 -7.42
CA PHE A 20 9.00 -27.94 -7.17
C PHE A 20 9.73 -28.30 -8.45
N SER A 21 9.11 -29.08 -9.33
CA SER A 21 9.66 -29.38 -10.66
C SER A 21 9.95 -28.09 -11.45
N ARG A 22 8.99 -27.15 -11.50
CA ARG A 22 9.17 -25.89 -12.24
C ARG A 22 10.14 -24.92 -11.56
N ILE A 23 10.22 -24.91 -10.24
CA ILE A 23 11.24 -24.13 -9.51
C ILE A 23 12.64 -24.69 -9.83
N ASP A 24 12.81 -26.01 -9.73
CA ASP A 24 14.08 -26.69 -10.04
C ASP A 24 14.53 -26.38 -11.46
N ASP A 25 13.63 -26.53 -12.43
CA ASP A 25 13.88 -26.20 -13.83
C ASP A 25 14.27 -24.73 -14.06
N ALA A 26 13.58 -23.79 -13.40
CA ALA A 26 13.88 -22.36 -13.52
C ALA A 26 15.22 -21.99 -12.86
N LEU A 27 15.61 -22.70 -11.80
CA LEU A 27 16.76 -22.35 -10.96
C LEU A 27 17.93 -23.33 -11.07
N ARG A 28 17.99 -24.19 -12.10
CA ARG A 28 19.05 -25.20 -12.30
C ARG A 28 20.49 -24.68 -12.15
N ASN A 29 20.73 -23.41 -12.44
CA ASN A 29 22.05 -22.77 -12.39
C ASN A 29 22.29 -21.93 -11.12
N TYR A 30 21.38 -21.98 -10.14
CA TYR A 30 21.48 -21.22 -8.89
C TYR A 30 21.63 -22.17 -7.70
N ASP A 31 22.37 -21.74 -6.68
CA ASP A 31 22.31 -22.37 -5.36
C ASP A 31 21.03 -21.90 -4.66
N TYR A 32 20.09 -22.81 -4.41
CA TYR A 32 18.80 -22.46 -3.86
C TYR A 32 18.28 -23.46 -2.81
N GLU A 33 17.33 -23.00 -2.00
CA GLU A 33 16.52 -23.82 -1.12
C GLU A 33 15.05 -23.41 -1.19
N ILE A 34 14.15 -24.37 -1.08
CA ILE A 34 12.71 -24.13 -0.97
C ILE A 34 12.32 -24.25 0.50
N ILE A 35 11.70 -23.21 1.05
CA ILE A 35 11.26 -23.17 2.44
C ILE A 35 9.74 -23.19 2.45
N ILE A 36 9.18 -24.36 2.75
CA ILE A 36 7.73 -24.52 2.97
C ILE A 36 7.42 -24.12 4.40
N VAL A 37 6.52 -23.15 4.57
CA VAL A 37 5.98 -22.76 5.88
C VAL A 37 4.49 -23.06 5.91
N ASP A 38 4.13 -24.16 6.58
CA ASP A 38 2.77 -24.70 6.59
C ASP A 38 2.09 -24.52 7.95
N ASP A 39 0.86 -24.03 7.94
CA ASP A 39 0.06 -23.74 9.14
C ASP A 39 -0.80 -24.93 9.59
N ASP A 40 -0.14 -26.09 9.74
CA ASP A 40 -0.74 -27.36 10.14
C ASP A 40 -1.92 -27.78 9.24
N SER A 41 -1.64 -27.88 7.93
CA SER A 41 -2.64 -28.19 6.92
C SER A 41 -3.30 -29.55 7.18
N PRO A 42 -4.65 -29.63 7.21
CA PRO A 42 -5.36 -30.89 7.40
C PRO A 42 -5.19 -31.86 6.22
N ASP A 43 -4.89 -31.37 5.02
CA ASP A 43 -4.59 -32.22 3.85
C ASP A 43 -3.17 -32.82 3.88
N ARG A 44 -2.40 -32.51 4.94
CA ARG A 44 -1.00 -32.91 5.11
C ARG A 44 -0.07 -32.42 4.00
N THR A 45 -0.26 -31.19 3.54
CA THR A 45 0.67 -30.49 2.63
C THR A 45 2.13 -30.58 3.13
N TRP A 46 2.36 -30.37 4.43
CA TRP A 46 3.70 -30.46 5.03
C TRP A 46 4.34 -31.85 4.91
N GLU A 47 3.55 -32.93 4.98
CA GLU A 47 4.04 -34.32 4.85
C GLU A 47 4.50 -34.59 3.42
N LYS A 48 3.70 -34.18 2.42
CA LYS A 48 4.07 -34.28 1.00
C LYS A 48 5.31 -33.44 0.67
N ALA A 49 5.45 -32.25 1.25
CA ALA A 49 6.66 -31.44 1.09
C ALA A 49 7.91 -32.14 1.63
N GLN A 50 7.77 -32.88 2.73
CA GLN A 50 8.84 -33.66 3.34
C GLN A 50 9.20 -34.90 2.51
N GLU A 51 8.23 -35.58 1.89
CA GLU A 51 8.50 -36.66 0.94
C GLU A 51 9.34 -36.15 -0.25
N LEU A 52 9.00 -34.96 -0.76
CA LEU A 52 9.68 -34.32 -1.90
C LEU A 52 11.09 -33.79 -1.56
N SER A 53 11.47 -33.67 -0.28
CA SER A 53 12.84 -33.28 0.10
C SER A 53 13.89 -34.33 -0.25
N SER A 54 13.47 -35.55 -0.61
CA SER A 54 14.35 -36.58 -1.17
C SER A 54 14.83 -36.26 -2.59
N LYS A 55 14.13 -35.38 -3.31
CA LYS A 55 14.41 -35.01 -4.70
C LYS A 55 14.85 -33.55 -4.86
N TYR A 56 14.36 -32.66 -4.01
CA TYR A 56 14.58 -31.21 -4.11
C TYR A 56 15.15 -30.64 -2.80
N PRO A 57 15.89 -29.51 -2.84
CA PRO A 57 16.48 -28.89 -1.65
C PRO A 57 15.42 -28.17 -0.80
N VAL A 58 14.58 -28.94 -0.10
CA VAL A 58 13.40 -28.44 0.62
C VAL A 58 13.61 -28.48 2.14
N LYS A 59 13.31 -27.37 2.81
CA LYS A 59 13.15 -27.26 4.26
C LYS A 59 11.68 -27.07 4.59
N VAL A 60 11.11 -27.94 5.42
CA VAL A 60 9.70 -27.87 5.82
C VAL A 60 9.58 -27.38 7.25
N ILE A 61 8.73 -26.37 7.46
CA ILE A 61 8.40 -25.82 8.76
C ILE A 61 6.89 -25.95 8.96
N ARG A 62 6.50 -26.88 9.83
CA ARG A 62 5.10 -27.02 10.28
C ARG A 62 4.88 -26.18 11.53
N ARG A 63 3.96 -25.23 11.47
CA ARG A 63 3.58 -24.40 12.62
C ARG A 63 2.26 -24.87 13.19
N VAL A 64 2.29 -25.34 14.44
CA VAL A 64 1.09 -25.78 15.16
C VAL A 64 0.61 -24.62 16.03
N ASN A 65 -0.71 -24.36 16.06
CA ASN A 65 -1.36 -23.27 16.80
C ASN A 65 -1.05 -21.83 16.32
N GLU A 66 -0.28 -21.66 15.25
CA GLU A 66 -0.10 -20.36 14.58
C GLU A 66 -0.81 -20.38 13.23
N ARG A 67 -1.41 -19.25 12.83
CA ARG A 67 -1.99 -19.10 11.49
C ARG A 67 -1.78 -17.70 10.92
N GLY A 68 -1.52 -17.62 9.63
CA GLY A 68 -1.60 -16.39 8.86
C GLY A 68 -0.45 -16.22 7.86
N LEU A 69 -0.80 -15.77 6.66
CA LEU A 69 0.12 -15.63 5.51
C LEU A 69 1.34 -14.77 5.83
N SER A 70 1.15 -13.53 6.31
CA SER A 70 2.27 -12.64 6.63
C SER A 70 3.14 -13.20 7.75
N SER A 71 2.54 -13.85 8.75
CA SER A 71 3.28 -14.53 9.82
C SER A 71 4.12 -15.70 9.29
N ALA A 72 3.59 -16.48 8.33
CA ALA A 72 4.31 -17.59 7.71
C ALA A 72 5.54 -17.09 6.94
N VAL A 73 5.39 -16.02 6.16
CA VAL A 73 6.51 -15.40 5.45
C VAL A 73 7.58 -14.89 6.41
N ILE A 74 7.19 -14.23 7.52
CA ILE A 74 8.14 -13.78 8.56
C ILE A 74 8.88 -14.97 9.18
N ARG A 75 8.20 -16.11 9.42
CA ARG A 75 8.87 -17.32 9.87
C ARG A 75 9.86 -17.84 8.82
N GLY A 76 9.47 -17.82 7.54
CA GLY A 76 10.36 -18.16 6.43
C GLY A 76 11.62 -17.32 6.40
N PHE A 77 11.53 -15.99 6.56
CA PHE A 77 12.72 -15.11 6.62
C PHE A 77 13.69 -15.49 7.75
N ARG A 78 13.17 -15.90 8.91
CA ARG A 78 14.02 -16.31 10.06
C ARG A 78 14.71 -17.64 9.84
N GLU A 79 14.09 -18.51 9.06
CA GLU A 79 14.53 -19.89 8.85
C GLU A 79 15.39 -20.05 7.59
N ALA A 80 15.41 -19.02 6.75
CA ALA A 80 16.17 -18.96 5.53
C ALA A 80 17.66 -18.77 5.77
N SER A 81 18.46 -19.44 4.95
CA SER A 81 19.93 -19.35 4.96
C SER A 81 20.50 -18.57 3.78
N GLY A 82 19.69 -18.27 2.76
CA GLY A 82 20.09 -17.53 1.56
C GLY A 82 20.30 -16.03 1.78
N GLU A 83 21.09 -15.42 0.90
CA GLU A 83 21.32 -13.97 0.85
C GLU A 83 20.18 -13.24 0.13
N ILE A 84 19.46 -13.95 -0.74
CA ILE A 84 18.31 -13.43 -1.47
C ILE A 84 17.08 -14.23 -1.07
N PHE A 85 16.01 -13.54 -0.68
CA PHE A 85 14.73 -14.14 -0.38
C PHE A 85 13.79 -13.93 -1.56
N VAL A 86 13.12 -15.00 -1.97
CA VAL A 86 11.98 -14.92 -2.89
C VAL A 86 10.75 -15.38 -2.14
N VAL A 87 9.65 -14.64 -2.23
CA VAL A 87 8.35 -15.03 -1.69
C VAL A 87 7.42 -15.30 -2.86
N MET A 88 6.74 -16.44 -2.86
CA MET A 88 5.72 -16.78 -3.87
C MET A 88 4.62 -17.67 -3.29
N ASP A 89 3.55 -17.89 -4.06
CA ASP A 89 2.39 -18.70 -3.63
C ASP A 89 2.56 -20.11 -4.21
N ALA A 90 2.01 -21.11 -3.53
CA ALA A 90 2.16 -22.51 -3.93
C ALA A 90 1.23 -22.96 -5.06
N ASP A 91 0.26 -22.15 -5.45
CA ASP A 91 -0.88 -22.54 -6.29
C ASP A 91 -0.66 -22.33 -7.79
N LEU A 92 0.60 -22.12 -8.19
CA LEU A 92 1.08 -21.88 -9.55
C LEU A 92 0.51 -20.64 -10.25
N GLN A 93 -0.22 -19.78 -9.53
CA GLN A 93 -0.60 -18.46 -10.07
C GLN A 93 0.61 -17.54 -10.24
N HIS A 94 1.66 -17.80 -9.46
CA HIS A 94 3.00 -17.21 -9.59
C HIS A 94 3.88 -18.17 -10.39
N PRO A 95 4.21 -17.88 -11.67
CA PRO A 95 5.00 -18.76 -12.51
C PRO A 95 6.46 -18.82 -12.05
N PRO A 96 7.00 -20.00 -11.68
CA PRO A 96 8.41 -20.16 -11.33
C PRO A 96 9.38 -19.71 -12.44
N GLU A 97 8.95 -19.69 -13.70
CA GLU A 97 9.77 -19.26 -14.84
C GLU A 97 10.14 -17.77 -14.79
N VAL A 98 9.49 -16.98 -13.93
CA VAL A 98 9.81 -15.56 -13.70
C VAL A 98 10.92 -15.40 -12.66
N LEU A 99 11.24 -16.43 -11.88
CA LEU A 99 12.28 -16.39 -10.84
C LEU A 99 13.65 -15.89 -11.38
N PRO A 100 14.16 -16.37 -12.53
CA PRO A 100 15.46 -15.93 -13.04
C PRO A 100 15.50 -14.42 -13.33
N GLU A 101 14.41 -13.85 -13.85
CA GLU A 101 14.33 -12.40 -14.09
C GLU A 101 14.30 -11.62 -12.78
N LEU A 102 13.60 -12.11 -11.73
CA LEU A 102 13.63 -11.46 -10.42
C LEU A 102 15.05 -11.42 -9.83
N LEU A 103 15.76 -12.54 -9.90
CA LEU A 103 17.12 -12.67 -9.39
C LEU A 103 18.11 -11.81 -10.17
N LYS A 104 18.02 -11.82 -11.50
CA LYS A 104 18.85 -10.96 -12.36
C LYS A 104 18.72 -9.48 -11.98
N ARG A 105 17.51 -8.99 -11.68
CA ARG A 105 17.33 -7.59 -11.25
C ARG A 105 17.92 -7.29 -9.88
N ILE A 106 17.95 -8.26 -8.98
CA ILE A 106 18.66 -8.12 -7.70
C ILE A 106 20.17 -8.01 -7.96
N GLU A 107 20.71 -8.85 -8.83
CA GLU A 107 22.13 -8.83 -9.24
C GLU A 107 22.52 -7.50 -9.91
N GLU A 108 21.62 -6.89 -10.70
CA GLU A 108 21.74 -5.53 -11.27
C GLU A 108 21.61 -4.39 -10.23
N GLY A 109 21.57 -4.73 -8.93
CA GLY A 109 21.62 -3.79 -7.82
C GLY A 109 20.27 -3.31 -7.30
N ALA A 110 19.16 -3.98 -7.63
CA ALA A 110 17.92 -3.75 -6.89
C ALA A 110 17.99 -4.40 -5.49
N ASP A 111 17.34 -3.75 -4.52
CA ASP A 111 17.19 -4.31 -3.16
C ASP A 111 15.90 -5.14 -3.06
N ILE A 112 14.86 -4.71 -3.79
CA ILE A 112 13.56 -5.38 -3.88
C ILE A 112 13.14 -5.42 -5.35
N VAL A 113 12.67 -6.59 -5.80
CA VAL A 113 12.10 -6.79 -7.13
C VAL A 113 10.72 -7.38 -6.99
N ILE A 114 9.71 -6.67 -7.49
CA ILE A 114 8.30 -7.07 -7.37
C ILE A 114 7.85 -7.64 -8.72
N ALA A 115 7.38 -8.88 -8.74
CA ALA A 115 6.61 -9.36 -9.87
C ALA A 115 5.24 -8.66 -9.85
N SER A 116 4.98 -7.84 -10.86
CA SER A 116 3.89 -6.87 -10.90
C SER A 116 2.91 -7.16 -12.03
N ARG A 117 1.62 -7.20 -11.67
CA ARG A 117 0.51 -7.41 -12.62
C ARG A 117 0.16 -6.15 -13.41
N TYR A 118 0.66 -4.98 -12.98
CA TYR A 118 0.14 -3.68 -13.41
C TYR A 118 1.19 -2.76 -14.06
N VAL A 119 2.44 -3.22 -14.19
CA VAL A 119 3.43 -2.60 -15.08
C VAL A 119 3.21 -3.00 -16.55
N LYS A 120 3.87 -2.30 -17.48
CA LYS A 120 3.78 -2.60 -18.92
C LYS A 120 4.26 -4.03 -19.17
N GLY A 121 3.43 -4.85 -19.82
CA GLY A 121 3.66 -6.28 -20.04
C GLY A 121 2.99 -7.19 -19.01
N GLY A 122 2.65 -6.68 -17.82
CA GLY A 122 1.97 -7.44 -16.78
C GLY A 122 0.53 -7.77 -17.15
N LYS A 123 0.09 -8.99 -16.80
CA LYS A 123 -1.23 -9.52 -17.16
C LYS A 123 -1.87 -10.26 -15.98
N VAL A 124 -3.18 -10.40 -16.06
CA VAL A 124 -3.97 -11.20 -15.13
C VAL A 124 -4.96 -12.00 -15.95
N GLU A 125 -4.90 -13.32 -15.84
CA GLU A 125 -5.75 -14.23 -16.62
C GLU A 125 -7.07 -14.50 -15.91
N ASN A 126 -8.12 -14.65 -16.71
CA ASN A 126 -9.44 -15.14 -16.26
C ASN A 126 -10.05 -14.38 -15.08
N TRP A 127 -9.70 -13.09 -14.91
CA TRP A 127 -10.37 -12.20 -13.98
C TRP A 127 -11.53 -11.48 -14.65
N ALA A 128 -12.69 -11.54 -14.01
CA ALA A 128 -13.78 -10.64 -14.34
C ALA A 128 -13.35 -9.18 -14.18
N PHE A 129 -13.84 -8.32 -15.09
CA PHE A 129 -13.45 -6.91 -15.14
C PHE A 129 -13.66 -6.17 -13.80
N TYR A 130 -14.78 -6.42 -13.11
CA TYR A 130 -15.06 -5.81 -11.81
C TYR A 130 -14.02 -6.18 -10.74
N ARG A 131 -13.51 -7.43 -10.73
CA ARG A 131 -12.47 -7.87 -9.79
C ARG A 131 -11.16 -7.11 -10.04
N LYS A 132 -10.83 -6.85 -11.31
CA LYS A 132 -9.67 -6.05 -11.69
C LYS A 132 -9.82 -4.60 -11.26
N LEU A 133 -11.01 -4.01 -11.41
CA LEU A 133 -11.30 -2.65 -10.93
C LEU A 133 -11.19 -2.53 -9.41
N ILE A 134 -11.81 -3.45 -8.65
CA ILE A 134 -11.73 -3.45 -7.18
C ILE A 134 -10.27 -3.56 -6.71
N SER A 135 -9.47 -4.42 -7.36
CA SER A 135 -8.05 -4.57 -7.04
C SER A 135 -7.26 -3.28 -7.30
N LYS A 136 -7.44 -2.67 -8.48
CA LYS A 136 -6.79 -1.39 -8.82
C LYS A 136 -7.23 -0.26 -7.88
N GLY A 137 -8.50 -0.22 -7.50
CA GLY A 137 -9.04 0.76 -6.54
C GLY A 137 -8.40 0.62 -5.17
N ALA A 138 -8.32 -0.61 -4.64
CA ALA A 138 -7.64 -0.86 -3.37
C ALA A 138 -6.16 -0.42 -3.41
N ILE A 139 -5.46 -0.75 -4.50
CA ILE A 139 -4.06 -0.32 -4.71
C ILE A 139 -3.95 1.20 -4.77
N MET A 140 -4.85 1.88 -5.49
CA MET A 140 -4.87 3.34 -5.56
C MET A 140 -5.04 3.95 -4.17
N ILE A 141 -5.96 3.44 -3.35
CA ILE A 141 -6.14 3.89 -1.96
C ILE A 141 -4.84 3.75 -1.18
N GLY A 142 -4.16 2.61 -1.27
CA GLY A 142 -2.87 2.39 -0.61
C GLY A 142 -1.78 3.37 -1.07
N ARG A 143 -1.65 3.59 -2.38
CA ARG A 143 -0.64 4.48 -2.98
C ARG A 143 -0.86 5.96 -2.64
N VAL A 144 -2.12 6.37 -2.51
CA VAL A 144 -2.48 7.74 -2.10
C VAL A 144 -2.29 7.93 -0.60
N ALA A 145 -2.64 6.94 0.22
CA ALA A 145 -2.51 7.02 1.67
C ALA A 145 -1.08 6.85 2.20
N LEU A 146 -0.20 6.19 1.44
CA LEU A 146 1.20 5.94 1.79
C LEU A 146 2.13 6.49 0.70
N PRO A 147 2.58 7.74 0.83
CA PRO A 147 3.41 8.40 -0.19
C PRO A 147 4.71 7.66 -0.53
N LYS A 148 5.30 6.92 0.42
CA LYS A 148 6.50 6.10 0.21
C LYS A 148 6.35 5.02 -0.87
N ILE A 149 5.12 4.59 -1.17
CA ILE A 149 4.82 3.58 -2.20
C ILE A 149 4.03 4.14 -3.38
N ARG A 150 3.95 5.46 -3.53
CA ARG A 150 3.14 6.14 -4.56
C ARG A 150 3.43 5.63 -5.98
N ASP A 151 4.69 5.32 -6.27
CA ASP A 151 5.15 4.97 -7.62
C ASP A 151 5.14 3.45 -7.89
N ILE A 152 4.86 2.63 -6.87
CA ILE A 152 4.76 1.17 -7.00
C ILE A 152 3.37 0.80 -7.52
N LYS A 153 3.29 0.13 -8.67
CA LYS A 153 2.02 -0.21 -9.33
C LYS A 153 1.34 -1.44 -8.74
N ASP A 154 2.08 -2.37 -8.14
CA ASP A 154 1.54 -3.55 -7.48
C ASP A 154 2.14 -3.79 -6.08
N PRO A 155 1.94 -2.87 -5.10
CA PRO A 155 2.50 -2.98 -3.76
C PRO A 155 1.87 -4.10 -2.92
N VAL A 156 0.87 -4.79 -3.48
CA VAL A 156 0.08 -5.84 -2.83
C VAL A 156 0.37 -7.24 -3.41
N SER A 157 1.38 -7.35 -4.28
CA SER A 157 1.83 -8.63 -4.84
C SER A 157 2.31 -9.59 -3.75
N GLY A 158 2.03 -10.87 -3.95
CA GLY A 158 2.57 -11.96 -3.14
C GLY A 158 3.83 -12.57 -3.76
N PHE A 159 4.29 -12.02 -4.90
CA PHE A 159 5.43 -12.53 -5.65
C PHE A 159 6.51 -11.46 -5.78
N PHE A 160 7.60 -11.62 -5.04
CA PHE A 160 8.70 -10.66 -5.01
C PHE A 160 10.00 -11.30 -4.53
N ALA A 161 11.13 -10.74 -4.94
CA ALA A 161 12.45 -11.03 -4.42
C ALA A 161 12.98 -9.83 -3.63
N LEU A 162 13.82 -10.08 -2.63
CA LEU A 162 14.53 -9.04 -1.88
C LEU A 162 15.86 -9.55 -1.35
N ARG A 163 16.80 -8.65 -1.15
CA ARG A 163 18.04 -8.93 -0.41
C ARG A 163 17.73 -9.10 1.08
N ARG A 164 18.37 -10.04 1.75
CA ARG A 164 18.17 -10.33 3.19
C ARG A 164 18.22 -9.08 4.06
N GLU A 165 19.16 -8.19 3.77
CA GLU A 165 19.45 -6.95 4.50
C GLU A 165 18.25 -6.00 4.56
N VAL A 166 17.31 -6.11 3.60
CA VAL A 166 16.08 -5.30 3.58
C VAL A 166 15.21 -5.55 4.80
N VAL A 167 15.20 -6.77 5.32
CA VAL A 167 14.33 -7.20 6.43
C VAL A 167 15.11 -7.58 7.69
N GLU A 168 16.44 -7.60 7.63
CA GLU A 168 17.29 -7.90 8.77
C GLU A 168 17.21 -6.79 9.83
N GLY A 169 16.99 -7.17 11.09
CA GLY A 169 16.76 -6.22 12.20
C GLY A 169 15.43 -5.47 12.15
N VAL A 170 14.58 -5.68 11.12
CA VAL A 170 13.32 -4.96 10.94
C VAL A 170 12.16 -5.68 11.63
N LYS A 171 11.43 -4.97 12.51
CA LYS A 171 10.22 -5.50 13.15
C LYS A 171 8.99 -5.39 12.25
N LEU A 172 8.78 -6.40 11.41
CA LEU A 172 7.58 -6.54 10.57
C LEU A 172 6.35 -6.96 11.40
N ASN A 173 5.17 -6.44 11.05
CA ASN A 173 3.92 -6.84 11.72
C ASN A 173 3.39 -8.17 11.14
N PRO A 174 3.13 -9.20 11.96
CA PRO A 174 2.68 -10.50 11.48
C PRO A 174 1.21 -10.54 11.05
N VAL A 175 0.42 -9.52 11.37
CA VAL A 175 -1.02 -9.51 11.14
C VAL A 175 -1.35 -9.11 9.71
N GLY A 176 -1.94 -10.03 8.95
CA GLY A 176 -2.52 -9.75 7.64
C GLY A 176 -1.98 -10.68 6.56
N PHE A 177 -2.09 -10.21 5.32
CA PHE A 177 -1.75 -10.98 4.12
C PHE A 177 -0.96 -10.14 3.10
N LYS A 178 -0.57 -8.90 3.44
CA LYS A 178 0.15 -7.97 2.55
C LYS A 178 1.53 -7.66 3.10
N ILE A 179 2.34 -8.71 3.26
CA ILE A 179 3.70 -8.58 3.83
C ILE A 179 4.60 -7.65 3.00
N LEU A 180 4.44 -7.63 1.67
CA LEU A 180 5.17 -6.71 0.79
C LEU A 180 4.94 -5.24 1.18
N MET A 181 3.73 -4.84 1.59
CA MET A 181 3.48 -3.48 2.05
C MET A 181 4.19 -3.16 3.36
N GLU A 182 4.29 -4.12 4.29
CA GLU A 182 5.09 -3.93 5.51
C GLU A 182 6.57 -3.73 5.15
N ILE A 183 7.10 -4.52 4.22
CA ILE A 183 8.48 -4.43 3.75
C ILE A 183 8.74 -3.08 3.05
N LEU A 184 7.85 -2.65 2.16
CA LEU A 184 7.99 -1.36 1.47
C LEU A 184 7.92 -0.17 2.45
N ILE A 185 7.19 -0.28 3.55
CA ILE A 185 7.14 0.81 4.54
C ILE A 185 8.30 0.76 5.53
N LYS A 186 8.66 -0.42 6.03
CA LYS A 186 9.59 -0.57 7.17
C LYS A 186 10.96 -1.11 6.82
N GLY A 187 11.11 -1.69 5.64
CA GLY A 187 12.37 -2.29 5.18
C GLY A 187 13.44 -1.26 4.89
N ASN A 188 14.69 -1.70 4.96
CA ASN A 188 15.87 -0.89 4.70
C ASN A 188 16.31 -1.10 3.23
N TYR A 189 15.95 -0.17 2.35
CA TYR A 189 16.27 -0.30 0.92
C TYR A 189 16.41 1.07 0.26
N SER A 190 17.08 1.10 -0.89
CA SER A 190 17.26 2.27 -1.75
C SER A 190 16.62 2.12 -3.12
N LYS A 191 16.56 0.91 -3.69
CA LYS A 191 16.09 0.67 -5.05
C LYS A 191 15.06 -0.47 -5.12
N VAL A 192 13.88 -0.13 -5.64
CA VAL A 192 12.79 -1.09 -5.93
C VAL A 192 12.54 -1.13 -7.43
N VAL A 193 12.40 -2.32 -7.99
CA VAL A 193 12.08 -2.54 -9.40
C VAL A 193 10.81 -3.39 -9.53
N GLU A 194 9.97 -3.09 -10.52
CA GLU A 194 8.81 -3.92 -10.86
C GLU A 194 9.06 -4.64 -12.20
N VAL A 195 8.86 -5.97 -12.22
CA VAL A 195 8.99 -6.83 -13.39
C VAL A 195 7.59 -7.31 -13.81
N PRO A 196 7.19 -7.24 -15.09
CA PRO A 196 5.90 -7.74 -15.53
C PRO A 196 5.82 -9.27 -15.40
N PHE A 197 4.68 -9.78 -14.97
CA PHE A 197 4.35 -11.21 -15.11
C PHE A 197 2.86 -11.41 -15.42
N THR A 198 2.52 -12.62 -15.84
CA THR A 198 1.14 -13.06 -16.02
C THR A 198 0.67 -13.81 -14.78
N PHE A 199 -0.31 -13.26 -14.07
CA PHE A 199 -0.95 -13.94 -12.95
C PHE A 199 -1.92 -14.99 -13.49
N GLY A 200 -1.52 -16.26 -13.38
CA GLY A 200 -2.20 -17.40 -13.99
C GLY A 200 -3.47 -17.84 -13.26
N THR A 201 -4.16 -18.81 -13.84
CA THR A 201 -5.22 -19.54 -13.15
C THR A 201 -4.65 -20.48 -12.12
N ARG A 202 -5.33 -20.58 -10.98
CA ARG A 202 -5.04 -21.58 -9.97
C ARG A 202 -5.24 -22.98 -10.53
N LEU A 203 -4.27 -23.86 -10.34
CA LEU A 203 -4.35 -25.25 -10.79
C LEU A 203 -5.33 -26.06 -9.92
N ALA A 204 -5.18 -26.03 -8.60
CA ALA A 204 -6.05 -26.72 -7.65
C ALA A 204 -6.36 -25.88 -6.39
N GLY A 205 -7.47 -26.19 -5.71
CA GLY A 205 -7.87 -25.59 -4.42
C GLY A 205 -8.87 -24.42 -4.48
N LYS A 206 -9.42 -24.02 -3.31
CA LYS A 206 -10.49 -22.99 -3.19
C LYS A 206 -9.94 -21.57 -2.93
N SER A 207 -10.54 -20.56 -3.57
CA SER A 207 -10.18 -19.14 -3.38
C SER A 207 -10.34 -18.68 -1.93
N LYS A 208 -9.29 -18.05 -1.38
CA LYS A 208 -9.23 -17.58 0.02
C LYS A 208 -9.76 -16.13 0.18
N LEU A 209 -10.04 -15.41 -0.91
CA LEU A 209 -10.38 -13.97 -0.88
C LEU A 209 -11.89 -13.74 -0.72
N ARG A 210 -12.34 -13.45 0.51
CA ARG A 210 -13.72 -13.02 0.85
C ARG A 210 -13.77 -11.53 1.21
N GLY A 211 -14.96 -10.91 1.32
CA GLY A 211 -15.12 -9.48 1.68
C GLY A 211 -14.41 -9.02 2.97
N LYS A 212 -14.20 -9.92 3.95
CA LYS A 212 -13.39 -9.68 5.17
C LYS A 212 -11.95 -9.23 4.86
N THR A 213 -11.46 -9.55 3.66
CA THR A 213 -10.14 -9.16 3.14
C THR A 213 -9.99 -7.64 3.03
N MET A 214 -11.02 -6.93 2.57
CA MET A 214 -10.95 -5.47 2.38
C MET A 214 -10.85 -4.73 3.72
N ILE A 215 -11.65 -5.14 4.71
CA ILE A 215 -11.60 -4.53 6.06
C ILE A 215 -10.22 -4.75 6.69
N ASN A 216 -9.67 -5.97 6.57
CA ASN A 216 -8.33 -6.27 7.06
C ASN A 216 -7.25 -5.45 6.33
N TYR A 217 -7.41 -5.24 5.02
CA TYR A 217 -6.54 -4.36 4.24
C TYR A 217 -6.59 -2.91 4.72
N LEU A 218 -7.78 -2.33 4.93
CA LEU A 218 -7.93 -0.95 5.40
C LEU A 218 -7.38 -0.77 6.83
N ARG A 219 -7.58 -1.75 7.73
CA ARG A 219 -6.95 -1.76 9.05
C ARG A 219 -5.43 -1.81 8.95
N HIS A 220 -4.90 -2.60 8.02
CA HIS A 220 -3.47 -2.66 7.76
C HIS A 220 -2.94 -1.32 7.28
N LEU A 221 -3.62 -0.71 6.29
CA LEU A 221 -3.28 0.61 5.77
C LEU A 221 -3.26 1.68 6.89
N TYR A 222 -4.26 1.71 7.76
CA TYR A 222 -4.29 2.61 8.91
C TYR A 222 -3.07 2.43 9.84
N ARG A 223 -2.65 1.19 10.12
CA ARG A 223 -1.44 0.93 10.93
C ARG A 223 -0.18 1.45 10.26
N LEU A 224 -0.07 1.31 8.94
CA LEU A 224 1.07 1.82 8.16
C LEU A 224 1.06 3.35 8.12
N MET A 225 -0.11 3.98 7.92
CA MET A 225 -0.26 5.43 7.98
C MET A 225 0.14 5.98 9.36
N LYS A 226 -0.22 5.27 10.44
CA LYS A 226 0.19 5.63 11.80
C LYS A 226 1.71 5.52 11.97
N TRP A 227 2.32 4.46 11.42
CA TRP A 227 3.77 4.25 11.48
C TRP A 227 4.54 5.36 10.74
N GLU A 228 4.06 5.76 9.55
CA GLU A 228 4.66 6.86 8.75
C GLU A 228 4.36 8.26 9.32
N GLY A 229 3.52 8.39 10.36
CA GLY A 229 3.10 9.68 10.91
C GLY A 229 2.04 10.42 10.07
N GLU A 230 1.46 9.79 9.05
CA GLU A 230 0.41 10.38 8.20
C GLU A 230 -0.88 10.64 8.99
N ILE A 231 -1.19 9.82 10.00
CA ILE A 231 -2.33 10.08 10.89
C ILE A 231 -2.11 11.35 11.72
N ASP A 232 -0.89 11.57 12.22
CA ASP A 232 -0.56 12.74 13.03
C ASP A 232 -0.64 14.02 12.17
N ARG A 233 -0.18 13.95 10.91
CA ARG A 233 -0.34 15.04 9.95
C ARG A 233 -1.81 15.34 9.66
N LEU A 234 -2.63 14.31 9.47
CA LEU A 234 -4.06 14.48 9.23
C LEU A 234 -4.74 15.19 10.41
N VAL A 235 -4.41 14.81 11.65
CA VAL A 235 -4.93 15.48 12.86
C VAL A 235 -4.47 16.93 12.94
N LYS A 236 -3.19 17.22 12.74
CA LYS A 236 -2.67 18.61 12.71
C LYS A 236 -3.35 19.43 11.62
N PHE A 237 -3.51 18.87 10.43
CA PHE A 237 -4.20 19.50 9.31
C PHE A 237 -5.67 19.82 9.64
N SER A 238 -6.37 18.94 10.36
CA SER A 238 -7.73 19.20 10.88
C SER A 238 -7.75 20.38 11.86
N VAL A 239 -6.83 20.40 12.84
CA VAL A 239 -6.74 21.48 13.83
C VAL A 239 -6.48 22.83 13.14
N VAL A 240 -5.55 22.86 12.20
CA VAL A 240 -5.27 24.07 11.41
C VAL A 240 -6.50 24.48 10.60
N GLY A 241 -7.17 23.54 9.93
CA GLY A 241 -8.40 23.83 9.19
C GLY A 241 -9.51 24.45 10.06
N LEU A 242 -9.69 23.97 11.29
CA LEU A 242 -10.63 24.55 12.25
C LEU A 242 -10.21 25.97 12.65
N SER A 243 -8.91 26.22 12.87
CA SER A 243 -8.42 27.58 13.15
C SER A 243 -8.74 28.54 12.00
N GLY A 244 -8.61 28.08 10.75
CA GLY A 244 -8.96 28.86 9.58
C GLY A 244 -10.43 29.27 9.54
N VAL A 245 -11.34 28.40 9.97
CA VAL A 245 -12.77 28.77 10.07
C VAL A 245 -12.95 29.90 11.07
N LEU A 246 -12.34 29.81 12.25
CA LEU A 246 -12.43 30.87 13.26
C LEU A 246 -11.83 32.20 12.78
N VAL A 247 -10.68 32.13 12.09
CA VAL A 247 -10.04 33.31 11.47
C VAL A 247 -10.95 33.93 10.42
N ASN A 248 -11.57 33.12 9.56
CA ASN A 248 -12.50 33.61 8.54
C ASN A 248 -13.68 34.35 9.17
N GLU A 249 -14.36 33.74 10.14
CA GLU A 249 -15.53 34.35 10.79
C GLU A 249 -15.16 35.62 11.57
N PHE A 250 -14.01 35.63 12.25
CA PHE A 250 -13.52 36.81 12.96
C PHE A 250 -13.26 37.99 12.02
N PHE A 251 -12.55 37.78 10.91
CA PHE A 251 -12.25 38.86 9.97
C PHE A 251 -13.50 39.31 9.20
N LEU A 252 -14.42 38.39 8.89
CA LEU A 252 -15.70 38.73 8.27
C LEU A 252 -16.51 39.65 9.19
N TRP A 253 -16.63 39.28 10.46
CA TRP A 253 -17.26 40.11 11.48
C TRP A 253 -16.56 41.47 11.59
N LEU A 254 -15.23 41.50 11.70
CA LEU A 254 -14.45 42.72 11.86
C LEU A 254 -14.65 43.68 10.67
N PHE A 255 -14.51 43.21 9.43
CA PHE A 255 -14.62 44.06 8.25
C PHE A 255 -16.03 44.62 8.06
N VAL A 256 -17.07 43.85 8.37
CA VAL A 256 -18.45 44.36 8.36
C VAL A 256 -18.64 45.46 9.41
N HIS A 257 -18.06 45.31 10.60
CA HIS A 257 -18.11 46.35 11.64
C HIS A 257 -17.28 47.60 11.29
N LEU A 258 -16.27 47.45 10.44
CA LEU A 258 -15.50 48.56 9.88
C LEU A 258 -16.18 49.21 8.66
N GLY A 259 -17.40 48.78 8.30
CA GLY A 259 -18.23 49.42 7.27
C GLY A 259 -18.15 48.79 5.88
N LEU A 260 -17.46 47.65 5.70
CA LEU A 260 -17.51 46.93 4.43
C LEU A 260 -18.85 46.19 4.29
N SER A 261 -19.35 46.08 3.05
CA SER A 261 -20.50 45.21 2.78
C SER A 261 -20.12 43.74 2.97
N LYS A 262 -21.10 42.90 3.31
CA LYS A 262 -20.88 41.47 3.58
C LYS A 262 -20.27 40.74 2.38
N GLU A 263 -20.69 41.12 1.19
CA GLU A 263 -20.27 40.54 -0.10
C GLU A 263 -18.82 40.89 -0.42
N ILE A 264 -18.34 42.07 -0.01
CA ILE A 264 -16.95 42.48 -0.19
C ILE A 264 -16.07 41.93 0.94
N ALA A 265 -16.55 41.96 2.18
CA ALA A 265 -15.81 41.53 3.37
C ALA A 265 -15.42 40.04 3.36
N VAL A 266 -16.20 39.18 2.70
CA VAL A 266 -15.92 37.74 2.62
C VAL A 266 -14.61 37.41 1.87
N ILE A 267 -14.23 38.23 0.88
CA ILE A 267 -13.05 37.99 0.03
C ILE A 267 -11.74 38.09 0.85
N PRO A 268 -11.41 39.23 1.50
CA PRO A 268 -10.19 39.33 2.30
C PRO A 268 -10.22 38.42 3.54
N SER A 269 -11.40 38.13 4.10
CA SER A 269 -11.53 37.19 5.22
C SER A 269 -11.15 35.77 4.84
N THR A 270 -11.62 35.32 3.67
CA THR A 270 -11.29 34.00 3.13
C THR A 270 -9.79 33.90 2.80
N GLU A 271 -9.21 34.93 2.19
CA GLU A 271 -7.78 34.98 1.88
C GLU A 271 -6.92 34.92 3.16
N LEU A 272 -7.26 35.71 4.18
CA LEU A 272 -6.55 35.68 5.47
C LEU A 272 -6.67 34.30 6.16
N SER A 273 -7.82 33.63 6.04
CA SER A 273 -8.00 32.25 6.50
C SER A 273 -7.11 31.25 5.74
N ILE A 274 -7.01 31.39 4.41
CA ILE A 274 -6.13 30.55 3.58
C ILE A 274 -4.67 30.77 3.97
N ILE A 275 -4.24 32.03 4.14
CA ILE A 275 -2.88 32.38 4.58
C ILE A 275 -2.60 31.83 5.98
N ASN A 276 -3.51 31.99 6.94
CA ASN A 276 -3.39 31.38 8.27
C ASN A 276 -3.16 29.87 8.17
N ASN A 277 -4.00 29.18 7.39
CA ASN A 277 -3.89 27.75 7.22
C ASN A 277 -2.58 27.34 6.56
N PHE A 278 -2.12 28.09 5.57
CA PHE A 278 -0.83 27.84 4.93
C PHE A 278 0.33 27.97 5.94
N VAL A 279 0.37 29.08 6.70
CA VAL A 279 1.43 29.37 7.66
C VAL A 279 1.56 28.24 8.68
N TRP A 280 0.46 27.85 9.32
CA TRP A 280 0.50 26.77 10.32
C TRP A 280 0.83 25.42 9.71
N ASN A 281 0.33 25.11 8.50
CA ASN A 281 0.67 23.86 7.85
C ASN A 281 2.15 23.79 7.43
N ASP A 282 2.74 24.89 6.96
CA ASP A 282 4.16 24.95 6.60
C ASP A 282 5.07 24.91 7.84
N LEU A 283 4.67 25.56 8.94
CA LEU A 283 5.47 25.63 10.16
C LEU A 283 5.30 24.43 11.10
N TRP A 284 4.18 23.70 11.04
CA TRP A 284 3.85 22.64 11.99
C TRP A 284 3.46 21.30 11.35
N THR A 285 2.46 21.27 10.47
CA THR A 285 1.93 20.01 9.91
C THR A 285 2.92 19.30 8.98
N PHE A 286 3.55 20.06 8.09
CA PHE A 286 4.43 19.55 7.03
C PHE A 286 5.87 20.08 7.15
N LYS A 287 6.25 20.60 8.32
CA LYS A 287 7.53 21.25 8.60
C LYS A 287 8.74 20.45 8.11
N ASP A 288 8.69 19.13 8.28
CA ASP A 288 9.75 18.16 8.03
C ASP A 288 9.83 17.66 6.58
N VAL A 289 8.81 17.92 5.75
CA VAL A 289 8.77 17.53 4.33
C VAL A 289 8.78 18.73 3.38
N ARG A 290 9.14 19.92 3.88
CA ARG A 290 9.23 21.13 3.06
C ARG A 290 10.31 21.03 1.99
N ARG A 291 9.93 21.37 0.76
CA ARG A 291 10.83 21.48 -0.39
C ARG A 291 10.49 22.74 -1.20
N GLY A 292 11.44 23.20 -2.03
CA GLY A 292 11.24 24.34 -2.94
C GLY A 292 11.02 25.68 -2.23
N LYS A 293 10.54 26.67 -3.00
CA LYS A 293 10.36 28.05 -2.52
C LYS A 293 9.01 28.21 -1.80
N LEU A 294 8.95 29.15 -0.85
CA LEU A 294 7.73 29.41 -0.07
C LEU A 294 6.55 29.81 -0.97
N TRP A 295 6.75 30.70 -1.94
CA TRP A 295 5.68 31.18 -2.82
C TRP A 295 5.12 30.07 -3.72
N GLU A 296 5.94 29.10 -4.14
CA GLU A 296 5.46 27.94 -4.92
C GLU A 296 4.53 27.06 -4.09
N ARG A 297 4.89 26.84 -2.82
CA ARG A 297 4.03 26.10 -1.89
C ARG A 297 2.75 26.88 -1.58
N LEU A 298 2.85 28.19 -1.41
CA LEU A 298 1.68 29.04 -1.20
C LEU A 298 0.71 28.95 -2.40
N LEU A 299 1.21 29.05 -3.63
CA LEU A 299 0.40 28.91 -4.84
C LEU A 299 -0.28 27.53 -4.93
N LYS A 300 0.49 26.45 -4.70
CA LYS A 300 -0.06 25.08 -4.68
C LYS A 300 -1.10 24.88 -3.58
N PHE A 301 -0.92 25.52 -2.42
CA PHE A 301 -1.88 25.50 -1.33
C PHE A 301 -3.20 26.19 -1.71
N HIS A 302 -3.15 27.32 -2.41
CA HIS A 302 -4.34 27.97 -2.96
C HIS A 302 -5.08 27.07 -3.96
N MET A 303 -4.34 26.40 -4.86
CA MET A 303 -4.92 25.43 -5.78
C MET A 303 -5.61 24.29 -5.02
N ALA A 304 -5.01 23.79 -3.94
CA ALA A 304 -5.62 22.77 -3.09
C ALA A 304 -6.90 23.29 -2.42
N ALA A 305 -6.88 24.52 -1.88
CA ALA A 305 -8.04 25.16 -1.25
C ALA A 305 -9.21 25.32 -2.24
N LEU A 306 -8.94 25.85 -3.43
CA LEU A 306 -9.92 25.98 -4.52
C LEU A 306 -10.48 24.62 -4.94
N THR A 307 -9.61 23.62 -5.11
CA THR A 307 -10.03 22.25 -5.44
C THR A 307 -11.00 21.70 -4.38
N GLY A 308 -10.70 21.91 -3.10
CA GLY A 308 -11.58 21.54 -1.99
C GLY A 308 -12.94 22.21 -2.05
N ALA A 309 -12.99 23.52 -2.32
CA ALA A 309 -14.23 24.29 -2.44
C ALA A 309 -15.11 23.77 -3.59
N ILE A 310 -14.51 23.50 -4.76
CA ILE A 310 -15.21 22.91 -5.91
C ILE A 310 -15.77 21.53 -5.56
N VAL A 311 -14.98 20.68 -4.91
CA VAL A 311 -15.42 19.34 -4.48
C VAL A 311 -16.59 19.42 -3.51
N GLN A 312 -16.54 20.31 -2.52
CA GLN A 312 -17.65 20.51 -1.58
C GLN A 312 -18.92 20.94 -2.32
N PHE A 313 -18.80 21.92 -3.22
CA PHE A 313 -19.93 22.44 -4.00
C PHE A 313 -20.60 21.34 -4.82
N VAL A 314 -19.80 20.57 -5.57
CA VAL A 314 -20.30 19.48 -6.42
C VAL A 314 -20.97 18.38 -5.56
N ILE A 315 -20.30 17.92 -4.51
CA ILE A 315 -20.83 16.84 -3.66
C ILE A 315 -22.11 17.28 -2.95
N TYR A 316 -22.14 18.50 -2.43
CA TYR A 316 -23.34 19.06 -1.79
C TYR A 316 -24.55 18.98 -2.74
N TRP A 317 -24.43 19.55 -3.94
CA TRP A 317 -25.54 19.61 -4.89
C TRP A 317 -25.95 18.24 -5.42
N VAL A 318 -24.99 17.35 -5.69
CA VAL A 318 -25.30 15.97 -6.10
C VAL A 318 -26.10 15.26 -5.01
N LEU A 319 -25.71 15.37 -3.75
CA LEU A 319 -26.42 14.71 -2.65
C LEU A 319 -27.80 15.31 -2.39
N VAL A 320 -27.95 16.64 -2.46
CA VAL A 320 -29.25 17.30 -2.36
C VAL A 320 -30.17 16.86 -3.50
N PHE A 321 -29.66 16.78 -4.74
CA PHE A 321 -30.43 16.32 -5.90
C PHE A 321 -30.87 14.86 -5.75
N LEU A 322 -30.07 14.02 -5.10
CA LEU A 322 -30.42 12.64 -4.74
C LEU A 322 -31.39 12.54 -3.54
N GLY A 323 -31.89 13.66 -3.03
CA GLY A 323 -32.88 13.72 -1.95
C GLY A 323 -32.29 13.66 -0.54
N LEU A 324 -30.97 13.80 -0.39
CA LEU A 324 -30.34 13.86 0.94
C LEU A 324 -30.64 15.20 1.62
N HIS A 325 -30.92 15.16 2.93
CA HIS A 325 -31.15 16.38 3.71
C HIS A 325 -29.96 17.35 3.62
N TYR A 326 -30.22 18.64 3.39
CA TYR A 326 -29.19 19.63 3.06
C TYR A 326 -28.07 19.74 4.12
N LEU A 327 -28.39 19.62 5.42
CA LEU A 327 -27.37 19.62 6.48
C LEU A 327 -26.42 18.40 6.37
N LEU A 328 -26.96 17.23 6.05
CA LEU A 328 -26.18 16.01 5.91
C LEU A 328 -25.34 16.07 4.62
N ALA A 329 -25.92 16.56 3.52
CA ALA A 329 -25.20 16.81 2.27
C ALA A 329 -24.02 17.78 2.48
N ASN A 330 -24.24 18.86 3.23
CA ASN A 330 -23.19 19.83 3.55
C ASN A 330 -22.08 19.20 4.41
N LEU A 331 -22.43 18.46 5.46
CA LEU A 331 -21.46 17.76 6.30
C LEU A 331 -20.58 16.79 5.50
N VAL A 332 -21.20 16.01 4.60
CA VAL A 332 -20.47 15.10 3.71
C VAL A 332 -19.56 15.88 2.75
N GLY A 333 -20.06 16.97 2.14
CA GLY A 333 -19.27 17.85 1.27
C GLY A 333 -18.03 18.42 1.97
N ILE A 334 -18.18 18.89 3.21
CA ILE A 334 -17.06 19.38 4.03
C ILE A 334 -16.03 18.25 4.28
N GLY A 335 -16.50 17.06 4.62
CA GLY A 335 -15.63 15.89 4.86
C GLY A 335 -14.80 15.51 3.63
N PHE A 336 -15.43 15.46 2.45
CA PHE A 336 -14.72 15.17 1.20
C PHE A 336 -13.76 16.29 0.79
N SER A 337 -14.17 17.56 0.93
CA SER A 337 -13.29 18.71 0.70
C SER A 337 -12.06 18.67 1.60
N PHE A 338 -12.23 18.30 2.88
CA PHE A 338 -11.10 18.11 3.79
C PHE A 338 -10.14 17.01 3.30
N ILE A 339 -10.64 15.84 2.94
CA ILE A 339 -9.83 14.71 2.45
C ILE A 339 -9.08 15.09 1.17
N VAL A 340 -9.76 15.71 0.20
CA VAL A 340 -9.13 16.14 -1.06
C VAL A 340 -8.07 17.19 -0.81
N ARG A 341 -8.34 18.20 0.03
CA ARG A 341 -7.33 19.20 0.41
C ARG A 341 -6.12 18.56 1.07
N TYR A 342 -6.31 17.59 1.96
CA TYR A 342 -5.20 16.88 2.58
C TYR A 342 -4.36 16.12 1.54
N ILE A 343 -5.01 15.36 0.65
CA ILE A 343 -4.33 14.57 -0.40
C ILE A 343 -3.56 15.48 -1.35
N VAL A 344 -4.19 16.52 -1.90
CA VAL A 344 -3.53 17.45 -2.82
C VAL A 344 -2.35 18.12 -2.14
N ASN A 345 -2.51 18.59 -0.90
CA ASN A 345 -1.41 19.20 -0.17
C ASN A 345 -0.27 18.22 0.11
N ARG A 346 -0.59 16.99 0.51
CA ARG A 346 0.40 15.97 0.84
C ARG A 346 1.19 15.49 -0.38
N HIS A 347 0.59 15.48 -1.57
CA HIS A 347 1.19 14.96 -2.81
C HIS A 347 1.70 16.04 -3.77
N VAL A 348 1.27 17.29 -3.63
CA VAL A 348 1.62 18.38 -4.55
C VAL A 348 2.31 19.54 -3.82
N THR A 349 1.70 20.07 -2.76
CA THR A 349 2.24 21.23 -2.02
C THR A 349 3.50 20.86 -1.24
N TRP A 350 3.48 19.72 -0.54
CA TRP A 350 4.57 19.16 0.25
C TRP A 350 4.90 17.71 -0.15
N GLY A 351 4.74 17.41 -1.45
CA GLY A 351 4.83 16.06 -2.03
C GLY A 351 6.19 15.64 -2.59
#